data_AF-A0A496DPV7-F1
#
_entry.id   AF-A0A496DPV7-F1
#
_cell.length_a   1.000
_cell.length_b   1.000
_cell.length_c   1.000
_cell.angle_alpha   90.00
_cell.angle_beta   90.00
_cell.angle_gamma   90.00
#
_symmetry.space_group_name_H-M   'P 1'
#
loop_
_entity.id
_entity.type
_entity.pdbx_description
1 polymer ?
#
loop_
_entity_poly.entity_id
_entity_poly.type
_entity_poly.pdbx_seq_one_letter_code
_entity_poly.pdbx_strand_id
1 'polypeptide(L)'
;MKKCFLFVAIACVLSVLSQAQVYNFPVRPGTETWSNLVTEEDRFSAMQIPEDQLVSMSTQDLVITCMNYPAWLYFTAFNNPQDGIDINIHNFNGLQELMKRADAPVELLSVYKQMDAARMAPKSNAINQTSWSLKRSYFELLLAQDAIINKMSETDRMDLLGEARKKLYQKMEDPVEYSTSDYQSSLILMNKILGHPTVKSNQALNSDPIDLLIAGGSIQPFADNAVYSNTTIYTPKGTAVSALQLTSGELSSSKKNEYKNEWLSYYNNRIVFKGEATCAYNCHAYAWYCSEGHSYVWINTPGDDAFWNDGSFVQTTNTSGKYCKVSFPNDDHSAVTSSRSGYLISKWGKSPLFEHSINDCPYNSSGLRYYSYPDPTYNTVPPKPSVETFRKDNDQSFTAAVSCDSRYNVDQYEWKSDYPSDWSVVAQNSSKSSVKVYRSSTPRSCYLSARAHNSYGWGEWQVIGWLYVSGTYSLSVLRNPVSSTLQVQIAPNAEMQTLQDGAFAMGATEQRPILSMSSTYSIGLYSSTGTCVYQNTVKGQGESVVNLNIDVSSLLNGIYILHVKTADENAQTLNVVVKH
;
A
#
# COMPACT_ATOMS: atom_id res chain seq x y z
N MET A 1 21.99 61.86 47.50
CA MET A 1 21.78 60.93 46.37
C MET A 1 20.87 59.80 46.83
N LYS A 2 19.57 59.91 46.55
CA LYS A 2 18.54 58.86 46.57
C LYS A 2 17.36 59.50 45.81
N LYS A 3 17.13 59.10 44.56
CA LYS A 3 16.01 59.62 43.76
C LYS A 3 14.95 58.54 43.67
N CYS A 4 13.85 58.79 44.37
CA CYS A 4 12.56 58.17 44.17
C CYS A 4 12.15 58.28 42.71
N PHE A 5 11.61 57.20 42.14
CA PHE A 5 10.73 57.30 40.99
C PHE A 5 9.32 56.87 41.38
N LEU A 6 8.43 57.80 41.07
CA LEU A 6 7.06 57.96 41.50
C LEU A 6 6.16 57.08 40.62
N PHE A 7 5.26 56.35 41.27
CA PHE A 7 4.06 55.78 40.68
C PHE A 7 3.26 56.91 40.00
N VAL A 8 2.99 56.78 38.70
CA VAL A 8 1.96 57.56 38.02
C VAL A 8 0.99 56.56 37.39
N ALA A 9 -0.07 56.28 38.14
CA ALA A 9 -1.29 55.72 37.60
C ALA A 9 -2.02 56.83 36.83
N ILE A 10 -2.06 56.71 35.50
CA ILE A 10 -3.00 57.47 34.67
C ILE A 10 -4.11 56.51 34.28
N ALA A 11 -5.20 56.59 35.05
CA ALA A 11 -6.50 56.15 34.63
C ALA A 11 -6.99 57.13 33.54
N CYS A 12 -6.87 56.73 32.27
CA CYS A 12 -7.69 57.29 31.20
C CYS A 12 -8.72 56.25 30.82
N VAL A 13 -9.90 56.39 31.43
CA VAL A 13 -11.16 55.83 30.96
C VAL A 13 -11.44 56.48 29.61
N LEU A 14 -10.97 55.85 28.53
CA LEU A 14 -11.63 55.93 27.25
C LEU A 14 -12.41 54.62 27.13
N SER A 15 -13.70 54.71 27.48
CA SER A 15 -14.70 53.78 26.98
C SER A 15 -14.72 53.88 25.46
N VAL A 16 -13.78 53.21 24.80
CA VAL A 16 -13.93 52.83 23.41
C VAL A 16 -15.06 51.81 23.44
N LEU A 17 -16.26 52.25 23.07
CA LEU A 17 -17.25 51.35 22.50
C LEU A 17 -16.57 50.71 21.29
N SER A 18 -15.88 49.59 21.54
CA SER A 18 -15.39 48.70 20.51
C SER A 18 -16.62 48.21 19.77
N GLN A 19 -16.99 48.89 18.67
CA GLN A 19 -17.74 48.24 17.61
C GLN A 19 -16.89 47.02 17.25
N ALA A 20 -17.30 45.85 17.71
CA ALA A 20 -16.52 44.64 17.50
C ALA A 20 -16.36 44.43 16.00
N GLN A 21 -15.11 44.50 15.54
CA GLN A 21 -14.70 44.25 14.16
C GLN A 21 -14.38 42.76 14.01
N VAL A 22 -14.43 42.25 12.77
CA VAL A 22 -13.93 40.91 12.40
C VAL A 22 -12.59 40.64 13.09
N TYR A 23 -12.50 39.53 13.82
CA TYR A 23 -11.30 39.22 14.60
C TYR A 23 -10.14 38.85 13.68
N ASN A 24 -9.04 39.59 13.84
CA ASN A 24 -7.80 39.36 13.12
C ASN A 24 -6.86 38.52 14.00
N PHE A 25 -6.79 37.21 13.74
CA PHE A 25 -5.99 36.26 14.52
C PHE A 25 -4.53 36.71 14.62
N PRO A 26 -4.02 37.07 15.81
CA PRO A 26 -2.65 37.57 15.98
C PRO A 26 -1.63 36.45 15.79
N VAL A 27 -2.01 35.21 16.08
CA VAL A 27 -1.22 34.00 15.87
C VAL A 27 -1.93 33.16 14.82
N ARG A 28 -1.28 32.96 13.67
CA ARG A 28 -1.84 32.28 12.49
C ARG A 28 -0.73 31.76 11.58
N PRO A 29 -1.01 30.82 10.66
CA PRO A 29 -0.03 30.36 9.68
C PRO A 29 0.74 31.51 9.01
N GLY A 30 2.06 31.36 8.96
CA GLY A 30 2.99 32.37 8.43
C GLY A 30 3.51 33.39 9.44
N THR A 31 2.99 33.48 10.67
CA THR A 31 3.60 34.33 11.70
C THR A 31 4.77 33.62 12.40
N GLU A 32 5.70 34.40 12.96
CA GLU A 32 6.83 33.87 13.73
C GLU A 32 6.33 33.07 14.94
N THR A 33 5.38 33.63 15.69
CA THR A 33 4.76 32.96 16.84
C THR A 33 4.14 31.62 16.47
N TRP A 34 3.44 31.54 15.33
CA TRP A 34 2.83 30.28 14.86
C TRP A 34 3.87 29.19 14.60
N SER A 35 5.02 29.56 14.08
CA SER A 35 6.11 28.64 13.75
C SER A 35 6.76 28.03 15.00
N ASN A 36 6.68 28.73 16.13
CA ASN A 36 7.21 28.30 17.43
C ASN A 36 6.24 27.43 18.25
N LEU A 37 4.97 27.32 17.84
CA LEU A 37 4.00 26.42 18.48
C LEU A 37 4.37 24.96 18.20
N VAL A 38 4.32 24.12 19.24
CA VAL A 38 4.76 22.73 19.15
C VAL A 38 3.58 21.81 18.90
N THR A 39 2.55 21.85 19.76
CA THR A 39 1.41 20.93 19.72
C THR A 39 0.18 21.54 19.03
N GLU A 40 -0.76 20.70 18.59
CA GLU A 40 -2.07 21.20 18.11
C GLU A 40 -2.86 21.89 19.23
N GLU A 41 -2.72 21.44 20.49
CA GLU A 41 -3.33 22.10 21.64
C GLU A 41 -2.83 23.56 21.79
N ASP A 42 -1.53 23.78 21.61
CA ASP A 42 -0.96 25.13 21.61
C ASP A 42 -1.52 25.98 20.46
N ARG A 43 -1.72 25.39 19.28
CA ARG A 43 -2.30 26.06 18.10
C ARG A 43 -3.75 26.44 18.34
N PHE A 44 -4.57 25.51 18.82
CA PHE A 44 -5.96 25.79 19.17
C PHE A 44 -6.06 26.87 20.25
N SER A 45 -5.24 26.78 21.29
CA SER A 45 -5.20 27.79 22.36
C SER A 45 -4.81 29.18 21.85
N ALA A 46 -3.86 29.27 20.92
CA ALA A 46 -3.40 30.55 20.35
C ALA A 46 -4.44 31.23 19.44
N MET A 47 -5.47 30.51 18.99
CA MET A 47 -6.51 31.00 18.08
C MET A 47 -7.82 31.38 18.78
N GLN A 48 -7.91 31.30 20.11
CA GLN A 48 -9.12 31.70 20.83
C GLN A 48 -9.38 33.21 20.73
N ILE A 49 -10.64 33.60 20.60
CA ILE A 49 -11.07 35.01 20.66
C ILE A 49 -11.13 35.42 22.14
N PRO A 50 -10.56 36.58 22.54
CA PRO A 50 -10.74 37.10 23.90
C PRO A 50 -12.23 37.25 24.25
N GLU A 51 -12.61 36.82 25.45
CA GLU A 51 -14.03 36.73 25.86
C GLU A 51 -14.78 38.07 25.76
N ASP A 52 -14.12 39.18 26.11
CA ASP A 52 -14.66 40.53 26.01
C ASP A 52 -14.96 40.95 24.56
N GLN A 53 -14.12 40.53 23.62
CA GLN A 53 -14.33 40.73 22.19
C GLN A 53 -15.39 39.79 21.63
N LEU A 54 -15.41 38.53 22.07
CA LEU A 54 -16.35 37.52 21.59
C LEU A 54 -17.81 37.89 21.93
N VAL A 55 -18.07 38.28 23.18
CA VAL A 55 -19.42 38.64 23.65
C VAL A 55 -19.92 39.93 23.00
N SER A 56 -19.02 40.87 22.69
CA SER A 56 -19.38 42.12 22.02
C SER A 56 -19.48 42.01 20.49
N MET A 57 -19.03 40.88 19.91
CA MET A 57 -19.03 40.65 18.46
C MET A 57 -20.44 40.53 17.89
N SER A 58 -20.73 41.24 16.80
CA SER A 58 -21.95 41.01 16.04
C SER A 58 -21.96 39.61 15.44
N THR A 59 -23.14 39.04 15.18
CA THR A 59 -23.22 37.69 14.58
C THR A 59 -22.66 37.67 13.17
N GLN A 60 -22.80 38.75 12.42
CA GLN A 60 -22.19 38.92 11.11
C GLN A 60 -20.65 38.87 11.19
N ASP A 61 -20.05 39.64 12.10
CA ASP A 61 -18.59 39.65 12.28
C ASP A 61 -18.08 38.30 12.81
N LEU A 62 -18.87 37.61 13.63
CA LEU A 62 -18.55 36.28 14.12
C LEU A 62 -18.56 35.24 13.01
N VAL A 63 -19.54 35.28 12.09
CA VAL A 63 -19.57 34.41 10.91
C VAL A 63 -18.33 34.62 10.05
N ILE A 64 -17.96 35.87 9.77
CA ILE A 64 -16.76 36.20 8.99
C ILE A 64 -15.49 35.71 9.72
N THR A 65 -15.43 35.91 11.04
CA THR A 65 -14.33 35.43 11.88
C THR A 65 -14.20 33.91 11.81
N CYS A 66 -15.30 33.17 11.92
CA CYS A 66 -15.32 31.70 11.80
C CYS A 66 -14.88 31.21 10.41
N MET A 67 -15.15 31.98 9.35
CA MET A 67 -14.70 31.70 7.99
C MET A 67 -13.22 32.01 7.72
N ASN A 68 -12.61 32.78 8.62
CA ASN A 68 -11.18 33.10 8.62
C ASN A 68 -10.41 32.33 9.71
N TYR A 69 -11.08 31.47 10.48
CA TYR A 69 -10.47 30.63 11.50
C TYR A 69 -9.37 29.75 10.87
N PRO A 70 -8.09 29.85 11.27
CA PRO A 70 -7.02 29.22 10.52
C PRO A 70 -7.07 27.69 10.40
N ALA A 71 -7.66 26.97 11.36
CA ALA A 71 -7.76 25.50 11.32
C ALA A 71 -9.05 24.97 10.64
N TRP A 72 -9.79 25.82 9.93
CA TRP A 72 -11.02 25.44 9.22
C TRP A 72 -10.89 24.16 8.37
N LEU A 73 -9.69 23.88 7.81
CA LEU A 73 -9.39 22.74 6.92
C LEU A 73 -9.54 21.35 7.55
N TYR A 74 -9.62 21.23 8.89
CA TYR A 74 -9.66 19.94 9.60
C TYR A 74 -10.74 18.97 9.13
N PHE A 75 -11.88 19.45 8.60
CA PHE A 75 -12.92 18.61 7.99
C PHE A 75 -12.43 17.74 6.81
N THR A 76 -11.24 18.02 6.28
CA THR A 76 -10.62 17.26 5.18
C THR A 76 -9.66 16.15 5.65
N ALA A 77 -9.27 16.14 6.92
CA ALA A 77 -8.34 15.15 7.46
C ALA A 77 -8.98 13.79 7.73
N PHE A 78 -10.30 13.70 7.79
CA PHE A 78 -10.99 12.48 8.23
C PHE A 78 -11.79 11.84 7.10
N ASN A 79 -12.16 10.57 7.29
CA ASN A 79 -13.01 9.86 6.33
C ASN A 79 -14.42 10.43 6.31
N ASN A 80 -14.91 10.85 7.48
CA ASN A 80 -16.16 11.59 7.62
C ASN A 80 -15.86 13.07 7.88
N PRO A 81 -16.31 14.01 7.02
CA PRO A 81 -16.06 15.43 7.23
C PRO A 81 -16.71 15.99 8.50
N GLN A 82 -17.76 15.35 9.04
CA GLN A 82 -18.36 15.77 10.30
C GLN A 82 -17.38 15.63 11.47
N ASP A 83 -16.54 14.59 11.50
CA ASP A 83 -15.59 14.38 12.59
C ASP A 83 -14.60 15.56 12.70
N GLY A 84 -14.14 16.08 11.55
CA GLY A 84 -13.28 17.27 11.53
C GLY A 84 -14.01 18.58 11.81
N ILE A 85 -15.32 18.69 11.49
CA ILE A 85 -16.14 19.83 11.92
C ILE A 85 -16.34 19.82 13.43
N ASP A 86 -16.56 18.65 14.03
CA ASP A 86 -16.70 18.50 15.47
C ASP A 86 -15.40 18.90 16.19
N ILE A 87 -14.24 18.55 15.65
CA ILE A 87 -12.94 19.02 16.15
C ILE A 87 -12.84 20.56 16.07
N ASN A 88 -13.22 21.16 14.94
CA ASN A 88 -13.22 22.61 14.79
C ASN A 88 -14.12 23.30 15.81
N ILE A 89 -15.37 22.84 15.96
CA ILE A 89 -16.34 23.41 16.91
C ILE A 89 -15.87 23.19 18.34
N HIS A 90 -15.34 22.00 18.67
CA HIS A 90 -14.86 21.69 20.01
C HIS A 90 -13.69 22.58 20.43
N ASN A 91 -12.77 22.88 19.51
CA ASN A 91 -11.51 23.56 19.85
C ASN A 91 -11.51 25.07 19.60
N PHE A 92 -12.59 25.68 19.12
CA PHE A 92 -12.62 27.12 18.86
C PHE A 92 -13.86 27.81 19.44
N ASN A 93 -13.64 28.70 20.40
CA ASN A 93 -14.72 29.41 21.10
C ASN A 93 -15.62 30.25 20.18
N GLY A 94 -15.11 30.78 19.06
CA GLY A 94 -15.92 31.50 18.08
C GLY A 94 -16.99 30.63 17.43
N LEU A 95 -16.64 29.39 17.05
CA LEU A 95 -17.61 28.43 16.51
C LEU A 95 -18.59 27.97 17.59
N GLN A 96 -18.13 27.71 18.81
CA GLN A 96 -19.01 27.35 19.92
C GLN A 96 -20.05 28.44 20.20
N GLU A 97 -19.62 29.70 20.17
CA GLU A 97 -20.51 30.85 20.35
C GLU A 97 -21.48 31.00 19.18
N LEU A 98 -21.01 30.83 17.94
CA LEU A 98 -21.88 30.85 16.75
C LEU A 98 -22.99 29.78 16.85
N MET A 99 -22.65 28.58 17.34
CA MET A 99 -23.63 27.50 17.55
C MET A 99 -24.63 27.80 18.67
N LYS A 100 -24.34 28.73 19.59
CA LYS A 100 -25.24 29.13 20.68
C LYS A 100 -26.21 30.24 20.27
N ARG A 101 -25.76 31.20 19.48
CA ARG A 101 -26.54 32.40 19.09
C ARG A 101 -27.87 32.05 18.40
N ALA A 102 -28.91 32.82 18.75
CA ALA A 102 -30.27 32.61 18.26
C ALA A 102 -30.49 33.20 16.85
N ASP A 103 -29.77 34.26 16.52
CA ASP A 103 -29.77 34.96 15.24
C ASP A 103 -28.76 34.39 14.22
N ALA A 104 -27.88 33.47 14.64
CA ALA A 104 -26.91 32.80 13.77
C ALA A 104 -27.53 32.13 12.52
N PRO A 105 -28.67 31.44 12.60
CA PRO A 105 -29.26 30.82 11.40
C PRO A 105 -29.66 31.84 10.32
N VAL A 106 -30.21 32.98 10.73
CA VAL A 106 -30.63 34.06 9.81
C VAL A 106 -29.41 34.68 9.14
N GLU A 107 -28.35 34.96 9.91
CA GLU A 107 -27.12 35.55 9.38
C GLU A 107 -26.39 34.58 8.43
N LEU A 108 -26.27 33.30 8.80
CA LEU A 108 -25.67 32.28 7.94
C LEU A 108 -26.43 32.11 6.62
N LEU A 109 -27.78 32.09 6.66
CA LEU A 109 -28.60 32.05 5.45
C LEU A 109 -28.41 33.31 4.59
N SER A 110 -28.34 34.49 5.21
CA SER A 110 -28.07 35.76 4.53
C SER A 110 -26.72 35.72 3.80
N VAL A 111 -25.66 35.27 4.48
CA VAL A 111 -24.32 35.11 3.89
C VAL A 111 -24.36 34.08 2.75
N TYR A 112 -25.06 32.95 2.92
CA TYR A 112 -25.21 31.94 1.86
C TYR A 112 -25.91 32.47 0.61
N LYS A 113 -26.95 33.30 0.76
CA LYS A 113 -27.65 33.96 -0.34
C LYS A 113 -26.75 34.95 -1.09
N GLN A 114 -25.81 35.58 -0.40
CA GLN A 114 -24.88 36.57 -0.97
C GLN A 114 -23.66 35.97 -1.69
N MET A 115 -23.39 34.67 -1.50
CA MET A 115 -22.35 33.95 -2.23
C MET A 115 -22.68 33.93 -3.73
N ASP A 116 -21.88 34.64 -4.54
CA ASP A 116 -22.14 34.94 -5.96
C ASP A 116 -22.35 33.68 -6.82
N ALA A 117 -23.32 33.63 -7.73
CA ALA A 117 -23.52 32.47 -8.60
C ALA A 117 -22.30 32.11 -9.47
N ALA A 118 -21.41 33.05 -9.80
CA ALA A 118 -20.28 32.83 -10.72
C ALA A 118 -18.98 32.34 -10.05
N ARG A 119 -18.74 32.68 -8.78
CA ARG A 119 -17.55 32.24 -8.00
C ARG A 119 -17.92 31.61 -6.65
N MET A 120 -19.16 31.78 -6.24
CA MET A 120 -19.78 31.40 -4.97
C MET A 120 -19.06 31.94 -3.75
N ALA A 121 -18.22 32.96 -3.94
CA ALA A 121 -17.55 33.69 -2.88
C ALA A 121 -18.42 34.88 -2.42
N PRO A 122 -18.40 35.22 -1.12
CA PRO A 122 -18.96 36.46 -0.63
C PRO A 122 -18.32 37.63 -1.38
N LYS A 123 -19.12 38.61 -1.79
CA LYS A 123 -18.59 39.86 -2.39
C LYS A 123 -17.73 40.67 -1.42
N SER A 124 -17.68 40.27 -0.15
CA SER A 124 -16.89 40.93 0.90
C SER A 124 -15.41 40.58 0.78
N ASN A 125 -14.57 41.61 0.75
CA ASN A 125 -13.11 41.49 0.86
C ASN A 125 -12.65 41.04 2.26
N ALA A 126 -13.56 40.94 3.24
CA ALA A 126 -13.23 40.52 4.59
C ALA A 126 -13.01 39.00 4.72
N ILE A 127 -13.41 38.21 3.72
CA ILE A 127 -13.21 36.75 3.70
C ILE A 127 -12.07 36.44 2.74
N ASN A 128 -11.06 35.70 3.22
CA ASN A 128 -9.94 35.29 2.38
C ASN A 128 -10.47 34.41 1.22
N GLN A 129 -10.21 34.85 -0.01
CA GLN A 129 -10.71 34.27 -1.26
C GLN A 129 -9.89 33.08 -1.78
N THR A 130 -8.79 32.69 -1.12
CA THR A 130 -8.04 31.48 -1.48
C THR A 130 -8.84 30.21 -1.13
N SER A 131 -8.71 29.17 -1.96
CA SER A 131 -9.27 27.83 -1.73
C SER A 131 -10.76 27.83 -1.45
N TRP A 132 -11.45 28.63 -2.26
CA TRP A 132 -12.85 28.93 -2.06
C TRP A 132 -13.75 27.70 -2.25
N SER A 133 -13.32 26.69 -3.00
CA SER A 133 -14.09 25.46 -3.17
C SER A 133 -14.19 24.67 -1.85
N LEU A 134 -13.07 24.58 -1.10
CA LEU A 134 -13.04 23.94 0.22
C LEU A 134 -13.73 24.79 1.28
N LYS A 135 -13.53 26.11 1.29
CA LYS A 135 -14.21 27.01 2.24
C LYS A 135 -15.73 26.99 2.09
N ARG A 136 -16.23 26.87 0.86
CA ARG A 136 -17.66 26.70 0.60
C ARG A 136 -18.19 25.42 1.21
N SER A 137 -17.45 24.32 1.07
CA SER A 137 -17.83 23.04 1.69
C SER A 137 -17.84 23.15 3.21
N TYR A 138 -16.83 23.79 3.80
CA TYR A 138 -16.80 24.10 5.23
C TYR A 138 -18.04 24.91 5.66
N PHE A 139 -18.40 25.97 4.92
CA PHE A 139 -19.57 26.80 5.25
C PHE A 139 -20.90 26.02 5.15
N GLU A 140 -21.08 25.19 4.12
CA GLU A 140 -22.26 24.34 3.98
C GLU A 140 -22.34 23.30 5.11
N LEU A 141 -21.20 22.77 5.57
CA LEU A 141 -21.13 21.88 6.74
C LEU A 141 -21.47 22.62 8.05
N LEU A 142 -21.08 23.89 8.21
CA LEU A 142 -21.48 24.71 9.35
C LEU A 142 -23.00 24.96 9.35
N LEU A 143 -23.58 25.26 8.18
CA LEU A 143 -25.04 25.38 8.02
C LEU A 143 -25.77 24.08 8.34
N ALA A 144 -25.17 22.94 8.02
CA ALA A 144 -25.75 21.61 8.21
C ALA A 144 -25.76 21.13 9.68
N GLN A 145 -25.17 21.90 10.61
CA GLN A 145 -25.16 21.54 12.03
C GLN A 145 -26.58 21.58 12.62
N ASP A 146 -26.92 20.59 13.45
CA ASP A 146 -28.24 20.50 14.08
C ASP A 146 -28.53 21.73 14.97
N ALA A 147 -27.49 22.30 15.59
CA ALA A 147 -27.57 23.54 16.38
C ALA A 147 -27.99 24.76 15.55
N ILE A 148 -27.85 24.71 14.22
CA ILE A 148 -28.28 25.74 13.28
C ILE A 148 -29.63 25.38 12.65
N ILE A 149 -29.74 24.21 12.01
CA ILE A 149 -30.94 23.78 11.29
C ILE A 149 -32.19 23.74 12.20
N ASN A 150 -32.04 23.27 13.44
CA ASN A 150 -33.17 23.14 14.37
C ASN A 150 -33.68 24.51 14.87
N LYS A 151 -32.85 25.56 14.81
CA LYS A 151 -33.23 26.92 15.21
C LYS A 151 -33.86 27.73 14.08
N MET A 152 -33.72 27.28 12.83
CA MET A 152 -34.34 27.96 11.69
C MET A 152 -35.87 27.91 11.78
N SER A 153 -36.54 28.91 11.21
CA SER A 153 -37.97 28.80 10.92
C SER A 153 -38.20 27.79 9.77
N GLU A 154 -39.43 27.32 9.60
CA GLU A 154 -39.74 26.46 8.45
C GLU A 154 -39.53 27.20 7.12
N THR A 155 -39.91 28.48 7.06
CA THR A 155 -39.66 29.35 5.90
C THR A 155 -38.17 29.47 5.60
N ASP A 156 -37.33 29.75 6.61
CA ASP A 156 -35.88 29.86 6.40
C ASP A 156 -35.26 28.53 5.96
N ARG A 157 -35.74 27.39 6.48
CA ARG A 157 -35.30 26.07 6.01
C ARG A 157 -35.65 25.84 4.55
N MET A 158 -36.86 26.22 4.12
CA MET A 158 -37.27 26.06 2.72
C MET A 158 -36.50 27.02 1.79
N ASP A 159 -36.24 28.24 2.24
CA ASP A 159 -35.37 29.19 1.54
C ASP A 159 -33.94 28.63 1.39
N LEU A 160 -33.39 28.08 2.47
CA LEU A 160 -32.07 27.46 2.46
C LEU A 160 -32.02 26.24 1.52
N LEU A 161 -33.05 25.40 1.52
CA LEU A 161 -33.17 24.27 0.60
C LEU A 161 -33.16 24.73 -0.86
N GLY A 162 -33.94 25.78 -1.18
CA GLY A 162 -33.97 26.37 -2.52
C GLY A 162 -32.60 26.92 -2.96
N GLU A 163 -31.90 27.60 -2.07
CA GLU A 163 -30.55 28.11 -2.33
C GLU A 163 -29.52 26.99 -2.50
N ALA A 164 -29.54 25.97 -1.63
CA ALA A 164 -28.64 24.83 -1.71
C ALA A 164 -28.86 24.05 -3.01
N ARG A 165 -30.13 23.87 -3.41
CA ARG A 165 -30.50 23.21 -4.66
C ARG A 165 -29.98 23.96 -5.90
N LYS A 166 -30.23 25.27 -5.97
CA LYS A 166 -29.73 26.12 -7.06
C LYS A 166 -28.22 26.01 -7.20
N LYS A 167 -27.52 26.04 -6.07
CA LYS A 167 -26.07 25.95 -5.99
C LYS A 167 -25.54 24.57 -6.38
N LEU A 168 -26.23 23.50 -6.01
CA LEU A 168 -25.91 22.14 -6.46
C LEU A 168 -26.03 22.02 -7.98
N TYR A 169 -27.13 22.49 -8.58
CA TYR A 169 -27.30 22.44 -10.04
C TYR A 169 -26.22 23.23 -10.80
N GLN A 170 -25.85 24.41 -10.30
CA GLN A 170 -24.74 25.19 -10.87
C GLN A 170 -23.42 24.41 -10.84
N LYS A 171 -23.13 23.69 -9.76
CA LYS A 171 -21.94 22.84 -9.65
C LYS A 171 -22.00 21.64 -10.62
N MET A 172 -23.19 21.11 -10.89
CA MET A 172 -23.39 19.99 -11.83
C MET A 172 -23.28 20.41 -13.30
N GLU A 173 -23.63 21.65 -13.63
CA GLU A 173 -23.57 22.21 -14.98
C GLU A 173 -22.15 22.61 -15.44
N ASP A 174 -21.21 22.76 -14.50
CA ASP A 174 -19.80 23.09 -14.78
C ASP A 174 -18.84 21.99 -14.26
N PRO A 175 -18.75 20.85 -14.97
CA PRO A 175 -17.87 19.74 -14.60
C PRO A 175 -16.37 20.02 -14.86
N VAL A 176 -16.04 21.18 -15.46
CA VAL A 176 -14.65 21.61 -15.66
C VAL A 176 -14.10 22.20 -14.37
N GLU A 177 -14.90 23.05 -13.71
CA GLU A 177 -14.54 23.67 -12.43
C GLU A 177 -14.84 22.76 -11.24
N TYR A 178 -15.99 22.07 -11.27
CA TYR A 178 -16.48 21.32 -10.11
C TYR A 178 -16.38 19.81 -10.32
N SER A 179 -15.86 19.15 -9.29
CA SER A 179 -15.90 17.71 -9.17
C SER A 179 -17.11 17.26 -8.37
N THR A 180 -17.42 15.98 -8.45
CA THR A 180 -18.48 15.39 -7.64
C THR A 180 -18.23 15.54 -6.13
N SER A 181 -16.96 15.65 -5.70
CA SER A 181 -16.61 15.94 -4.30
C SER A 181 -17.10 17.31 -3.81
N ASP A 182 -17.28 18.28 -4.71
CA ASP A 182 -17.77 19.62 -4.40
C ASP A 182 -19.30 19.65 -4.17
N TYR A 183 -20.00 18.56 -4.52
CA TYR A 183 -21.45 18.40 -4.34
C TYR A 183 -21.78 17.84 -2.94
N GLN A 184 -20.84 17.12 -2.31
CA GLN A 184 -21.08 16.34 -1.10
C GLN A 184 -21.62 17.20 0.05
N SER A 185 -21.00 18.35 0.30
CA SER A 185 -21.43 19.30 1.33
C SER A 185 -22.84 19.85 1.09
N SER A 186 -23.20 20.13 -0.16
CA SER A 186 -24.57 20.55 -0.53
C SER A 186 -25.58 19.44 -0.32
N LEU A 187 -25.24 18.20 -0.71
CA LEU A 187 -26.09 17.03 -0.50
C LEU A 187 -26.31 16.77 1.00
N ILE A 188 -25.27 16.89 1.83
CA ILE A 188 -25.37 16.75 3.29
C ILE A 188 -26.32 17.81 3.85
N LEU A 189 -26.15 19.07 3.46
CA LEU A 189 -27.00 20.17 3.89
C LEU A 189 -28.47 19.94 3.49
N MET A 190 -28.72 19.60 2.23
CA MET A 190 -30.06 19.31 1.72
C MET A 190 -30.69 18.13 2.46
N ASN A 191 -29.94 17.05 2.67
CA ASN A 191 -30.41 15.89 3.43
C ASN A 191 -30.76 16.23 4.88
N LYS A 192 -29.98 17.09 5.55
CA LYS A 192 -30.31 17.57 6.90
C LYS A 192 -31.63 18.35 6.91
N ILE A 193 -31.85 19.23 5.94
CA ILE A 193 -33.08 20.04 5.84
C ILE A 193 -34.30 19.15 5.53
N LEU A 194 -34.21 18.31 4.49
CA LEU A 194 -35.23 17.33 4.11
C LEU A 194 -35.46 16.28 5.20
N GLY A 195 -34.44 16.04 6.02
CA GLY A 195 -34.45 15.17 7.19
C GLY A 195 -35.29 15.69 8.35
N HIS A 196 -35.53 16.99 8.41
CA HIS A 196 -36.13 17.68 9.56
C HIS A 196 -37.63 17.35 9.70
N PRO A 197 -38.15 17.09 10.92
CA PRO A 197 -39.53 16.63 11.11
C PRO A 197 -40.60 17.52 10.46
N THR A 198 -40.49 18.84 10.60
CA THR A 198 -41.47 19.79 10.03
C THR A 198 -41.50 19.77 8.52
N VAL A 199 -40.34 19.57 7.87
CA VAL A 199 -40.22 19.53 6.41
C VAL A 199 -40.72 18.17 5.90
N LYS A 200 -40.35 17.07 6.57
CA LYS A 200 -40.81 15.71 6.25
C LYS A 200 -42.33 15.55 6.27
N SER A 201 -43.00 16.15 7.27
CA SER A 201 -44.46 16.07 7.38
C SER A 201 -45.19 16.83 6.28
N ASN A 202 -44.53 17.81 5.65
CA ASN A 202 -45.12 18.68 4.64
C ASN A 202 -44.95 18.10 3.23
N GLN A 203 -45.43 16.86 3.03
CA GLN A 203 -45.29 16.04 1.79
C GLN A 203 -45.76 16.73 0.48
N ALA A 204 -46.37 17.91 0.56
CA ALA A 204 -46.85 18.69 -0.58
C ALA A 204 -45.79 19.62 -1.23
N LEU A 205 -44.54 19.68 -0.74
CA LEU A 205 -43.59 20.76 -1.12
C LEU A 205 -42.41 20.42 -2.06
N ASN A 206 -42.10 19.15 -2.38
CA ASN A 206 -40.90 18.85 -3.18
C ASN A 206 -41.20 18.01 -4.43
N SER A 207 -41.44 18.71 -5.54
CA SER A 207 -41.50 18.13 -6.89
C SER A 207 -40.12 18.04 -7.56
N ASP A 208 -39.07 18.56 -6.93
CA ASP A 208 -37.76 18.57 -7.55
C ASP A 208 -37.13 17.17 -7.52
N PRO A 209 -36.62 16.66 -8.66
CA PRO A 209 -36.04 15.32 -8.74
C PRO A 209 -34.94 15.06 -7.70
N ILE A 210 -34.07 16.04 -7.41
CA ILE A 210 -32.96 15.81 -6.49
C ILE A 210 -33.44 15.63 -5.04
N ASP A 211 -34.47 16.37 -4.64
CA ASP A 211 -35.02 16.26 -3.29
C ASP A 211 -35.70 14.92 -3.08
N LEU A 212 -36.42 14.43 -4.10
CA LEU A 212 -37.05 13.10 -4.09
C LEU A 212 -36.00 11.99 -3.98
N LEU A 213 -34.88 12.12 -4.70
CA LEU A 213 -33.77 11.17 -4.65
C LEU A 213 -33.07 11.17 -3.28
N ILE A 214 -32.88 12.34 -2.67
CA ILE A 214 -32.30 12.47 -1.33
C ILE A 214 -33.26 11.91 -0.27
N ALA A 215 -34.52 12.36 -0.27
CA ALA A 215 -35.52 11.94 0.71
C ALA A 215 -35.86 10.43 0.60
N GLY A 216 -35.82 9.88 -0.61
CA GLY A 216 -35.97 8.46 -0.88
C GLY A 216 -34.72 7.61 -0.59
N GLY A 217 -33.62 8.22 -0.13
CA GLY A 217 -32.36 7.52 0.17
C GLY A 217 -31.61 6.99 -1.05
N SER A 218 -32.00 7.39 -2.25
CA SER A 218 -31.34 7.00 -3.51
C SER A 218 -30.00 7.71 -3.72
N ILE A 219 -29.82 8.89 -3.12
CA ILE A 219 -28.54 9.57 -3.01
C ILE A 219 -28.07 9.48 -1.56
N GLN A 220 -26.87 8.95 -1.36
CA GLN A 220 -26.23 8.86 -0.06
C GLN A 220 -25.32 10.08 0.14
N PRO A 221 -25.69 11.07 0.98
CA PRO A 221 -24.94 12.32 1.12
C PRO A 221 -23.53 12.13 1.70
N PHE A 222 -23.36 11.03 2.44
CA PHE A 222 -22.10 10.65 3.07
C PHE A 222 -21.26 9.71 2.20
N ALA A 223 -21.80 9.22 1.08
CA ALA A 223 -21.02 8.42 0.15
C ALA A 223 -20.09 9.37 -0.61
N ASP A 224 -18.78 9.23 -0.37
CA ASP A 224 -17.79 9.77 -1.29
C ASP A 224 -18.09 9.19 -2.68
N ASN A 225 -18.02 10.01 -3.74
CA ASN A 225 -18.27 9.52 -5.12
C ASN A 225 -17.23 8.50 -5.60
N ALA A 226 -16.20 8.29 -4.78
CA ALA A 226 -15.32 7.15 -4.90
C ALA A 226 -16.16 5.86 -4.87
N VAL A 227 -16.24 5.23 -6.04
CA VAL A 227 -16.87 3.92 -6.18
C VAL A 227 -15.81 2.88 -5.90
N TYR A 228 -16.16 1.92 -5.05
CA TYR A 228 -15.27 0.87 -4.63
C TYR A 228 -15.83 -0.51 -5.02
N SER A 229 -14.94 -1.42 -5.39
CA SER A 229 -15.20 -2.85 -5.38
C SER A 229 -14.59 -3.48 -4.12
N ASN A 230 -15.27 -4.48 -3.57
CA ASN A 230 -14.69 -5.30 -2.50
C ASN A 230 -13.53 -6.12 -3.05
N THR A 231 -12.45 -6.18 -2.28
CA THR A 231 -11.30 -7.04 -2.55
C THR A 231 -10.78 -7.66 -1.26
N THR A 232 -9.92 -8.66 -1.39
CA THR A 232 -9.27 -9.31 -0.24
C THR A 232 -7.77 -9.18 -0.42
N ILE A 233 -7.13 -8.59 0.57
CA ILE A 233 -5.67 -8.58 0.70
C ILE A 233 -5.27 -9.57 1.80
N TYR A 234 -3.97 -9.81 1.94
CA TYR A 234 -3.45 -10.75 2.93
C TYR A 234 -2.37 -10.09 3.75
N THR A 235 -2.37 -10.36 5.05
CA THR A 235 -1.23 -10.04 5.92
C THR A 235 0.01 -10.84 5.50
N PRO A 236 1.21 -10.48 5.97
CA PRO A 236 2.42 -11.26 5.73
C PRO A 236 2.37 -12.74 6.16
N LYS A 237 1.45 -13.14 7.06
CA LYS A 237 1.21 -14.54 7.44
C LYS A 237 0.00 -15.19 6.76
N GLY A 238 -0.63 -14.49 5.81
CA GLY A 238 -1.72 -15.04 5.01
C GLY A 238 -3.11 -14.89 5.63
N THR A 239 -3.28 -14.07 6.68
CA THR A 239 -4.61 -13.74 7.20
C THR A 239 -5.33 -12.85 6.20
N ALA A 240 -6.53 -13.24 5.78
CA ALA A 240 -7.34 -12.46 4.86
C ALA A 240 -7.85 -11.18 5.54
N VAL A 241 -7.71 -10.05 4.86
CA VAL A 241 -8.20 -8.73 5.28
C VAL A 241 -9.11 -8.17 4.18
N SER A 242 -10.33 -7.81 4.57
CA SER A 242 -11.27 -7.13 3.68
C SER A 242 -10.76 -5.73 3.36
N ALA A 243 -10.69 -5.40 2.07
CA ALA A 243 -10.27 -4.10 1.61
C ALA A 243 -11.17 -3.63 0.46
N LEU A 244 -11.07 -2.35 0.13
CA LEU A 244 -11.80 -1.75 -0.98
C LEU A 244 -10.81 -1.28 -2.04
N GLN A 245 -11.10 -1.58 -3.30
CA GLN A 245 -10.35 -1.09 -4.44
C GLN A 245 -11.13 0.00 -5.16
N LEU A 246 -10.52 1.17 -5.36
CA LEU A 246 -11.15 2.27 -6.07
C LEU A 246 -11.35 1.89 -7.55
N THR A 247 -12.58 1.99 -8.03
CA THR A 247 -12.95 1.70 -9.44
C THR A 247 -13.25 2.97 -10.23
N SER A 248 -13.76 4.02 -9.58
CA SER A 248 -14.01 5.34 -10.19
C SER A 248 -14.22 6.40 -9.11
N GLY A 249 -14.36 7.68 -9.49
CA GLY A 249 -14.62 8.77 -8.54
C GLY A 249 -13.38 9.33 -7.85
N GLU A 250 -12.22 9.30 -8.53
CA GLU A 250 -11.00 9.94 -8.06
C GLU A 250 -11.08 11.48 -8.10
N LEU A 251 -10.30 12.13 -7.23
CA LEU A 251 -10.17 13.59 -7.17
C LEU A 251 -9.53 14.16 -8.45
N SER A 252 -10.02 15.33 -8.88
CA SER A 252 -9.41 16.09 -9.97
C SER A 252 -8.02 16.62 -9.59
N SER A 253 -7.15 16.84 -10.57
CA SER A 253 -5.79 17.38 -10.33
C SER A 253 -5.81 18.75 -9.63
N SER A 254 -6.80 19.60 -9.95
CA SER A 254 -7.01 20.89 -9.28
C SER A 254 -7.29 20.68 -7.79
N LYS A 255 -8.23 19.76 -7.48
CA LYS A 255 -8.59 19.44 -6.10
C LYS A 255 -7.42 18.87 -5.32
N LYS A 256 -6.68 17.93 -5.90
CA LYS A 256 -5.47 17.37 -5.27
C LYS A 256 -4.45 18.44 -4.89
N ASN A 257 -4.24 19.42 -5.77
CA ASN A 257 -3.34 20.54 -5.52
C ASN A 257 -3.86 21.50 -4.44
N GLU A 258 -5.17 21.77 -4.40
CA GLU A 258 -5.78 22.60 -3.35
C GLU A 258 -5.58 21.99 -1.97
N TYR A 259 -5.91 20.70 -1.79
CA TYR A 259 -5.66 19.96 -0.54
C TYR A 259 -4.18 20.02 -0.12
N LYS A 260 -3.26 19.82 -1.06
CA LYS A 260 -1.82 19.92 -0.81
C LYS A 260 -1.42 21.29 -0.31
N ASN A 261 -1.83 22.35 -1.00
CA ASN A 261 -1.41 23.70 -0.71
C ASN A 261 -1.96 24.19 0.63
N GLU A 262 -3.21 23.86 0.96
CA GLU A 262 -3.83 24.26 2.22
C GLU A 262 -3.17 23.61 3.43
N TRP A 263 -2.88 22.30 3.40
CA TRP A 263 -2.19 21.63 4.50
C TRP A 263 -0.74 22.13 4.68
N LEU A 264 -0.02 22.35 3.58
CA LEU A 264 1.34 22.92 3.63
C LEU A 264 1.33 24.36 4.18
N SER A 265 0.31 25.15 3.82
CA SER A 265 0.12 26.51 4.33
C SER A 265 -0.17 26.49 5.83
N TYR A 266 -1.13 25.68 6.29
CA TYR A 266 -1.52 25.59 7.70
C TYR A 266 -0.33 25.24 8.61
N TYR A 267 0.44 24.20 8.24
CA TYR A 267 1.63 23.81 8.99
C TYR A 267 2.87 24.66 8.71
N ASN A 268 2.75 25.73 7.91
CA ASN A 268 3.85 26.62 7.52
C ASN A 268 5.11 25.84 7.05
N ASN A 269 4.91 24.84 6.19
CA ASN A 269 5.95 23.94 5.68
C ASN A 269 6.70 23.10 6.74
N ARG A 270 6.17 22.94 7.98
CA ARG A 270 6.73 22.00 8.99
C ARG A 270 6.55 20.52 8.61
N ILE A 271 5.65 20.26 7.68
CA ILE A 271 5.40 18.95 7.09
C ILE A 271 5.98 18.88 5.68
N VAL A 272 6.31 17.67 5.23
CA VAL A 272 6.89 17.40 3.91
C VAL A 272 5.88 16.60 3.11
N PHE A 273 5.52 17.07 1.91
CA PHE A 273 4.65 16.35 0.98
C PHE A 273 5.33 15.08 0.45
N LYS A 274 4.66 13.92 0.53
CA LYS A 274 5.18 12.60 0.10
C LYS A 274 4.32 11.94 -0.97
N GLY A 275 3.08 12.37 -1.17
CA GLY A 275 2.17 11.80 -2.16
C GLY A 275 0.85 12.57 -2.24
N GLU A 276 0.19 12.54 -3.40
CA GLU A 276 -1.02 13.31 -3.66
C GLU A 276 -2.20 12.92 -2.77
N ALA A 277 -3.18 13.83 -2.65
CA ALA A 277 -4.52 13.46 -2.18
C ALA A 277 -5.12 12.43 -3.15
N THR A 278 -5.84 11.45 -2.61
CA THR A 278 -6.44 10.36 -3.38
C THR A 278 -7.45 9.60 -2.54
N CYS A 279 -8.49 9.10 -3.21
CA CYS A 279 -9.48 8.18 -2.64
C CYS A 279 -9.04 6.71 -2.72
N ALA A 280 -7.89 6.40 -3.32
CA ALA A 280 -7.47 5.03 -3.60
C ALA A 280 -6.89 4.29 -2.39
N TYR A 281 -6.41 5.00 -1.37
CA TYR A 281 -5.91 4.42 -0.13
C TYR A 281 -5.95 5.40 1.04
N ASN A 282 -6.04 4.86 2.25
CA ASN A 282 -6.07 5.60 3.52
C ASN A 282 -4.81 5.35 4.37
N CYS A 283 -4.81 5.88 5.60
CA CYS A 283 -3.70 5.78 6.55
C CYS A 283 -3.38 4.32 6.95
N HIS A 284 -4.40 3.51 7.22
CA HIS A 284 -4.23 2.08 7.55
C HIS A 284 -3.62 1.32 6.39
N ALA A 285 -4.17 1.47 5.17
CA ALA A 285 -3.61 0.84 3.99
C ALA A 285 -2.18 1.28 3.73
N TYR A 286 -1.88 2.58 3.85
CA TYR A 286 -0.50 3.07 3.70
C TYR A 286 0.44 2.43 4.71
N ALA A 287 0.07 2.43 5.99
CA ALA A 287 0.90 1.91 7.05
C ALA A 287 1.15 0.41 6.89
N TRP A 288 0.10 -0.38 6.77
CA TRP A 288 0.19 -1.83 6.92
C TRP A 288 0.43 -2.57 5.60
N TYR A 289 0.20 -1.93 4.45
CA TYR A 289 0.21 -2.59 3.15
C TYR A 289 0.96 -1.82 2.06
N CYS A 290 0.52 -0.62 1.67
CA CYS A 290 1.10 0.10 0.52
C CYS A 290 2.57 0.49 0.75
N SER A 291 2.97 0.81 1.97
CA SER A 291 4.36 1.13 2.29
C SER A 291 5.33 -0.06 2.15
N GLU A 292 4.81 -1.29 2.07
CA GLU A 292 5.58 -2.50 1.72
C GLU A 292 5.66 -2.74 0.20
N GLY A 293 5.18 -1.80 -0.63
CA GLY A 293 5.24 -1.90 -2.09
C GLY A 293 4.04 -2.62 -2.73
N HIS A 294 2.99 -2.89 -1.97
CA HIS A 294 1.75 -3.47 -2.50
C HIS A 294 0.83 -2.43 -3.16
N SER A 295 -0.21 -2.93 -3.83
CA SER A 295 -1.21 -2.11 -4.52
C SER A 295 -2.01 -1.20 -3.58
N TYR A 296 -2.46 -0.06 -4.10
CA TYR A 296 -3.36 0.83 -3.36
C TYR A 296 -4.74 0.20 -3.17
N VAL A 297 -5.16 0.21 -1.91
CA VAL A 297 -6.47 -0.26 -1.42
C VAL A 297 -6.86 0.60 -0.23
N TRP A 298 -8.12 0.52 0.19
CA TRP A 298 -8.61 1.12 1.42
C TRP A 298 -8.90 0.04 2.45
N ILE A 299 -8.38 0.20 3.67
CA ILE A 299 -8.58 -0.75 4.78
C ILE A 299 -9.38 -0.04 5.87
N ASN A 300 -10.51 -0.62 6.27
CA ASN A 300 -11.32 -0.06 7.36
C ASN A 300 -10.87 -0.61 8.72
N THR A 301 -11.12 0.17 9.76
CA THR A 301 -11.04 -0.27 11.16
C THR A 301 -12.44 -0.75 11.60
N PRO A 302 -12.59 -1.92 12.27
CA PRO A 302 -11.56 -2.94 12.49
C PRO A 302 -11.20 -3.71 11.21
N GLY A 303 -9.99 -4.28 11.16
CA GLY A 303 -9.47 -5.02 10.02
C GLY A 303 -7.98 -4.80 9.78
N ASP A 304 -7.48 -3.61 10.11
CA ASP A 304 -6.04 -3.30 10.15
C ASP A 304 -5.32 -4.03 11.29
N ASP A 305 -6.03 -4.33 12.37
CA ASP A 305 -5.54 -5.09 13.51
C ASP A 305 -5.16 -6.54 13.19
N ALA A 306 -5.70 -7.11 12.11
CA ALA A 306 -5.28 -8.41 11.59
C ALA A 306 -3.75 -8.49 11.37
N PHE A 307 -3.11 -7.38 10.99
CA PHE A 307 -1.67 -7.32 10.71
C PHE A 307 -0.80 -7.52 11.95
N TRP A 308 -1.28 -7.24 13.15
CA TRP A 308 -0.54 -7.52 14.38
C TRP A 308 -1.16 -8.64 15.23
N ASN A 309 -2.45 -8.90 15.10
CA ASN A 309 -3.13 -9.98 15.82
C ASN A 309 -2.65 -11.38 15.37
N ASP A 310 -2.32 -11.56 14.08
CA ASP A 310 -1.74 -12.82 13.60
C ASP A 310 -0.22 -12.92 13.83
N GLY A 311 0.39 -11.85 14.36
CA GLY A 311 1.82 -11.72 14.60
C GLY A 311 2.66 -11.53 13.33
N SER A 312 2.07 -11.03 12.24
CA SER A 312 2.83 -10.55 11.06
C SER A 312 3.70 -9.37 11.44
N PHE A 313 3.17 -8.48 12.28
CA PHE A 313 3.91 -7.47 13.01
C PHE A 313 3.76 -7.68 14.52
N VAL A 314 4.81 -7.41 15.29
CA VAL A 314 4.80 -7.48 16.76
C VAL A 314 5.09 -6.12 17.34
N GLN A 315 4.45 -5.82 18.47
CA GLN A 315 4.67 -4.56 19.15
C GLN A 315 6.13 -4.47 19.61
N THR A 316 6.76 -3.31 19.41
CA THR A 316 8.17 -3.06 19.73
C THR A 316 8.33 -1.75 20.49
N THR A 317 9.36 -1.69 21.32
CA THR A 317 9.83 -0.45 21.94
C THR A 317 10.96 0.20 21.15
N ASN A 318 11.51 -0.50 20.14
CA ASN A 318 12.59 0.03 19.31
C ASN A 318 12.03 0.92 18.21
N THR A 319 12.01 2.22 18.47
CA THR A 319 11.53 3.25 17.54
C THR A 319 12.63 3.80 16.62
N SER A 320 13.86 3.29 16.74
CA SER A 320 14.98 3.71 15.88
C SER A 320 14.96 3.04 14.50
N GLY A 321 14.09 2.03 14.31
CA GLY A 321 13.85 1.38 13.02
C GLY A 321 13.20 2.34 12.02
N LYS A 322 13.88 2.57 10.88
CA LYS A 322 13.27 3.20 9.71
C LYS A 322 12.07 2.32 9.29
N TYR A 323 10.89 2.92 9.17
CA TYR A 323 9.66 2.28 8.71
C TYR A 323 8.95 1.28 9.64
N CYS A 324 9.08 1.41 10.97
CA CYS A 324 8.15 0.77 11.90
C CYS A 324 6.70 1.20 11.61
N LYS A 325 5.75 0.28 11.80
CA LYS A 325 4.31 0.58 11.69
C LYS A 325 3.84 1.20 13.00
N VAL A 326 2.93 2.16 12.91
CA VAL A 326 2.44 2.91 14.07
C VAL A 326 0.92 2.89 14.05
N SER A 327 0.31 2.48 15.16
CA SER A 327 -1.12 2.58 15.42
C SER A 327 -1.37 3.66 16.47
N PHE A 328 -2.40 4.47 16.26
CA PHE A 328 -2.85 5.51 17.17
C PHE A 328 -4.01 4.94 17.99
N PRO A 329 -3.81 4.37 19.19
CA PRO A 329 -4.90 3.67 19.90
C PRO A 329 -6.00 4.59 20.43
N ASN A 330 -5.75 5.90 20.46
CA ASN A 330 -6.70 6.92 20.92
C ASN A 330 -7.33 7.70 19.76
N ASP A 331 -7.17 7.21 18.51
CA ASP A 331 -7.74 7.80 17.29
C ASP A 331 -7.91 6.73 16.19
N ASP A 332 -8.62 7.01 15.10
CA ASP A 332 -8.69 6.12 13.93
C ASP A 332 -7.57 6.47 12.94
N HIS A 333 -6.33 6.12 13.31
CA HIS A 333 -5.16 6.48 12.49
C HIS A 333 -4.01 5.49 12.55
N SER A 334 -3.26 5.42 11.46
CA SER A 334 -2.04 4.63 11.33
C SER A 334 -0.97 5.37 10.54
N ALA A 335 0.29 5.09 10.85
CA ALA A 335 1.44 5.72 10.22
C ALA A 335 2.63 4.77 10.10
N VAL A 336 3.69 5.27 9.47
CA VAL A 336 4.99 4.62 9.39
C VAL A 336 6.05 5.57 9.95
N THR A 337 7.05 5.08 10.66
CA THR A 337 8.17 5.95 11.11
C THR A 337 8.97 6.47 9.92
N SER A 338 9.37 7.73 10.00
CA SER A 338 10.33 8.33 9.06
C SER A 338 11.77 7.95 9.42
N SER A 339 12.71 8.17 8.50
CA SER A 339 14.14 8.23 8.82
C SER A 339 14.53 9.37 9.75
N ARG A 340 13.69 10.40 9.87
CA ARG A 340 13.89 11.51 10.82
C ARG A 340 13.29 11.12 12.17
N SER A 341 14.11 11.15 13.22
CA SER A 341 13.65 10.84 14.58
C SER A 341 12.48 11.76 15.00
N GLY A 342 11.44 11.17 15.59
CA GLY A 342 10.22 11.88 16.00
C GLY A 342 9.26 12.25 14.85
N TYR A 343 9.53 11.78 13.63
CA TYR A 343 8.67 12.01 12.47
C TYR A 343 7.99 10.71 12.01
N LEU A 344 6.78 10.88 11.51
CA LEU A 344 5.92 9.85 10.94
C LEU A 344 5.59 10.19 9.48
N ILE A 345 5.19 9.18 8.72
CA ILE A 345 4.65 9.31 7.37
C ILE A 345 3.25 8.72 7.38
N SER A 346 2.23 9.52 7.05
CA SER A 346 0.84 9.07 7.07
C SER A 346 -0.05 9.84 6.09
N LYS A 347 -1.17 9.22 5.69
CA LYS A 347 -2.27 9.86 4.96
C LYS A 347 -3.22 10.52 5.94
N TRP A 348 -3.81 11.65 5.60
CA TRP A 348 -4.84 12.27 6.43
C TRP A 348 -6.22 12.10 5.77
N GLY A 349 -6.86 10.95 5.98
CA GLY A 349 -8.06 10.56 5.23
C GLY A 349 -7.78 10.54 3.72
N LYS A 350 -8.63 11.22 2.93
CA LYS A 350 -8.40 11.43 1.48
C LYS A 350 -7.38 12.52 1.15
N SER A 351 -6.98 13.33 2.14
CA SER A 351 -5.93 14.35 1.99
C SER A 351 -4.55 13.73 1.68
N PRO A 352 -3.53 14.52 1.32
CA PRO A 352 -2.24 14.01 0.88
C PRO A 352 -1.50 13.14 1.91
N LEU A 353 -0.47 12.44 1.41
CA LEU A 353 0.51 11.77 2.24
C LEU A 353 1.57 12.77 2.69
N PHE A 354 1.79 12.88 3.99
CA PHE A 354 2.78 13.78 4.56
C PHE A 354 3.77 13.03 5.44
N GLU A 355 5.00 13.52 5.45
CA GLU A 355 5.96 13.29 6.52
C GLU A 355 5.90 14.46 7.49
N HIS A 356 5.64 14.19 8.76
CA HIS A 356 5.32 15.19 9.76
C HIS A 356 5.84 14.79 11.14
N SER A 357 6.02 15.76 12.05
CA SER A 357 6.34 15.42 13.43
C SER A 357 5.11 14.79 14.11
N ILE A 358 5.30 14.07 15.21
CA ILE A 358 4.18 13.53 16.01
C ILE A 358 3.22 14.63 16.53
N ASN A 359 3.67 15.90 16.55
CA ASN A 359 2.90 17.05 17.04
C ASN A 359 2.36 17.94 15.90
N ASP A 360 2.73 17.67 14.64
CA ASP A 360 2.22 18.35 13.45
C ASP A 360 1.25 17.43 12.70
N CYS A 361 0.18 17.04 13.39
CA CYS A 361 -0.73 16.01 12.92
C CYS A 361 -2.16 16.31 13.42
N PRO A 362 -3.20 16.14 12.58
CA PRO A 362 -4.58 16.38 13.00
C PRO A 362 -5.15 15.30 13.94
N TYR A 363 -4.39 14.22 14.19
CA TYR A 363 -4.81 13.07 14.98
C TYR A 363 -4.17 13.06 16.36
N ASN A 364 -4.84 12.43 17.33
CA ASN A 364 -4.37 12.29 18.70
C ASN A 364 -3.18 11.33 18.78
N SER A 365 -1.98 11.89 18.87
CA SER A 365 -0.71 11.14 18.96
C SER A 365 -0.35 10.65 20.37
N SER A 366 -1.28 10.68 21.34
CA SER A 366 -1.02 10.12 22.66
C SER A 366 -1.05 8.58 22.64
N GLY A 367 -0.12 7.96 23.36
CA GLY A 367 -0.12 6.51 23.56
C GLY A 367 0.21 5.66 22.34
N LEU A 368 0.91 6.21 21.33
CA LEU A 368 1.29 5.51 20.10
C LEU A 368 1.85 4.10 20.35
N ARG A 369 1.41 3.14 19.55
CA ARG A 369 1.93 1.76 19.54
C ARG A 369 2.75 1.54 18.30
N TYR A 370 3.98 1.08 18.49
CA TYR A 370 4.92 0.80 17.41
C TYR A 370 5.02 -0.69 17.16
N TYR A 371 5.11 -1.09 15.90
CA TYR A 371 5.20 -2.47 15.49
C TYR A 371 6.31 -2.65 14.46
N SER A 372 6.99 -3.79 14.55
CA SER A 372 8.01 -4.22 13.60
C SER A 372 7.79 -5.67 13.22
N TYR A 373 8.52 -6.14 12.20
CA TYR A 373 8.57 -7.58 11.96
C TYR A 373 9.12 -8.32 13.21
N PRO A 374 8.66 -9.56 13.47
CA PRO A 374 9.09 -10.37 14.62
C PRO A 374 10.58 -10.67 14.67
N ASP A 375 11.26 -10.66 13.52
CA ASP A 375 12.68 -10.95 13.40
C ASP A 375 13.36 -9.85 12.57
N PRO A 376 14.34 -9.11 13.09
CA PRO A 376 15.09 -8.11 12.32
C PRO A 376 15.98 -8.72 11.21
N THR A 377 16.09 -10.05 11.12
CA THR A 377 16.65 -10.79 9.97
C THR A 377 15.59 -11.24 8.95
N TYR A 378 14.36 -10.71 9.04
CA TYR A 378 13.28 -10.97 8.08
C TYR A 378 13.80 -10.81 6.66
N ASN A 379 13.79 -11.91 5.90
CA ASN A 379 14.50 -12.05 4.63
C ASN A 379 13.88 -11.12 3.57
N THR A 380 14.34 -9.87 3.53
CA THR A 380 13.91 -8.84 2.56
C THR A 380 14.39 -9.17 1.16
N VAL A 381 15.53 -9.86 1.06
CA VAL A 381 16.02 -10.45 -0.19
C VAL A 381 15.35 -11.81 -0.45
N PRO A 382 15.26 -12.25 -1.72
CA PRO A 382 14.60 -13.51 -2.05
C PRO A 382 15.24 -14.71 -1.32
N PRO A 383 14.45 -15.69 -0.87
CA PRO A 383 14.98 -16.95 -0.33
C PRO A 383 15.70 -17.77 -1.42
N LYS A 384 16.35 -18.88 -1.03
CA LYS A 384 16.95 -19.83 -1.98
C LYS A 384 15.88 -20.33 -2.96
N PRO A 385 16.11 -20.24 -4.29
CA PRO A 385 15.14 -20.71 -5.27
C PRO A 385 14.83 -22.21 -5.13
N SER A 386 13.58 -22.61 -5.36
CA SER A 386 13.16 -24.00 -5.44
C SER A 386 13.43 -24.56 -6.84
N VAL A 387 13.96 -25.78 -6.93
CA VAL A 387 14.19 -26.45 -8.21
C VAL A 387 12.88 -27.00 -8.76
N GLU A 388 12.43 -26.47 -9.90
CA GLU A 388 11.23 -26.96 -10.60
C GLU A 388 11.58 -28.13 -11.51
N THR A 389 12.63 -27.96 -12.31
CA THR A 389 13.12 -29.01 -13.22
C THR A 389 14.64 -28.96 -13.36
N PHE A 390 15.26 -30.13 -13.52
CA PHE A 390 16.63 -30.30 -13.99
C PHE A 390 16.68 -31.57 -14.83
N ARG A 391 16.97 -31.45 -16.13
CA ARG A 391 16.89 -32.55 -17.09
C ARG A 391 18.11 -32.54 -18.00
N LYS A 392 18.67 -33.73 -18.25
CA LYS A 392 19.62 -33.94 -19.35
C LYS A 392 18.81 -34.10 -20.64
N ASP A 393 18.97 -33.19 -21.58
CA ASP A 393 18.23 -33.23 -22.85
C ASP A 393 18.87 -34.25 -23.80
N ASN A 394 20.21 -34.28 -23.82
CA ASN A 394 21.05 -35.23 -24.55
C ASN A 394 22.49 -35.09 -24.03
N ASP A 395 23.45 -35.79 -24.66
CA ASP A 395 24.85 -35.72 -24.25
C ASP A 395 25.48 -34.32 -24.37
N GLN A 396 24.86 -33.41 -25.09
CA GLN A 396 25.37 -32.07 -25.37
C GLN A 396 24.70 -30.97 -24.54
N SER A 397 23.58 -31.25 -23.85
CA SER A 397 22.81 -30.18 -23.18
C SER A 397 21.91 -30.62 -22.03
N PHE A 398 21.63 -29.66 -21.15
CA PHE A 398 20.71 -29.75 -20.01
C PHE A 398 19.72 -28.59 -20.03
N THR A 399 18.53 -28.81 -19.47
CA THR A 399 17.55 -27.75 -19.21
C THR A 399 17.18 -27.73 -17.73
N ALA A 400 17.07 -26.51 -17.16
CA ALA A 400 16.69 -26.31 -15.77
C ALA A 400 15.72 -25.14 -15.60
N ALA A 401 14.87 -25.22 -14.59
CA ALA A 401 13.98 -24.14 -14.18
C ALA A 401 13.87 -24.07 -12.66
N VAL A 402 13.70 -22.85 -12.14
CA VAL A 402 13.49 -22.57 -10.72
C VAL A 402 12.29 -21.67 -10.51
N SER A 403 11.73 -21.74 -9.31
CA SER A 403 10.78 -20.77 -8.77
C SER A 403 11.35 -20.17 -7.50
N CYS A 404 10.87 -18.99 -7.12
CA CYS A 404 11.25 -18.38 -5.85
C CYS A 404 10.01 -17.76 -5.23
N ASP A 405 9.59 -18.32 -4.10
CA ASP A 405 8.49 -17.80 -3.29
C ASP A 405 8.98 -16.64 -2.43
N SER A 406 9.26 -15.51 -3.10
CA SER A 406 9.67 -14.26 -2.48
C SER A 406 8.44 -13.41 -2.18
N ARG A 407 8.43 -12.78 -1.00
CA ARG A 407 7.36 -11.87 -0.56
C ARG A 407 7.27 -10.60 -1.42
N TYR A 408 8.40 -10.18 -1.96
CA TYR A 408 8.50 -9.05 -2.91
C TYR A 408 8.74 -9.59 -4.32
N ASN A 409 8.22 -8.89 -5.32
CA ASN A 409 8.32 -9.30 -6.72
C ASN A 409 9.76 -9.59 -7.12
N VAL A 410 9.98 -10.83 -7.57
CA VAL A 410 11.25 -11.23 -8.17
C VAL A 410 11.31 -10.66 -9.57
N ASP A 411 12.30 -9.80 -9.83
CA ASP A 411 12.48 -9.14 -11.11
C ASP A 411 13.56 -9.81 -11.96
N GLN A 412 14.50 -10.55 -11.36
CA GLN A 412 15.60 -11.21 -12.06
C GLN A 412 16.05 -12.52 -11.39
N TYR A 413 16.68 -13.37 -12.21
CA TYR A 413 17.43 -14.55 -11.76
C TYR A 413 18.84 -14.51 -12.34
N GLU A 414 19.80 -15.04 -11.58
CA GLU A 414 21.17 -15.25 -12.01
C GLU A 414 21.53 -16.73 -11.91
N TRP A 415 22.29 -17.21 -12.90
CA TRP A 415 22.71 -18.60 -13.02
C TRP A 415 24.21 -18.70 -13.22
N LYS A 416 24.82 -19.76 -12.69
CA LYS A 416 26.23 -20.07 -12.92
C LYS A 416 26.49 -21.57 -12.97
N SER A 417 27.46 -21.97 -13.78
CA SER A 417 28.16 -23.25 -13.65
C SER A 417 29.51 -23.00 -12.95
N ASP A 418 30.05 -23.99 -12.23
CA ASP A 418 31.38 -23.82 -11.61
C ASP A 418 32.51 -23.70 -12.66
N TYR A 419 32.27 -24.21 -13.88
CA TYR A 419 33.17 -24.10 -15.03
C TYR A 419 32.47 -23.46 -16.24
N PRO A 420 32.36 -22.12 -16.28
CA PRO A 420 31.63 -21.41 -17.34
C PRO A 420 32.31 -21.47 -18.72
N SER A 421 33.59 -21.86 -18.80
CA SER A 421 34.30 -22.18 -20.06
C SER A 421 33.87 -23.52 -20.66
N ASP A 422 33.37 -24.42 -19.82
CA ASP A 422 33.06 -25.80 -20.17
C ASP A 422 31.56 -25.96 -20.46
N TRP A 423 30.74 -25.09 -19.84
CA TRP A 423 29.29 -25.11 -19.92
C TRP A 423 28.72 -23.71 -20.14
N SER A 424 28.12 -23.50 -21.31
CA SER A 424 27.47 -22.25 -21.68
C SER A 424 26.03 -22.23 -21.16
N VAL A 425 25.70 -21.30 -20.25
CA VAL A 425 24.37 -21.14 -19.66
C VAL A 425 23.58 -20.06 -20.41
N VAL A 426 22.41 -20.41 -20.94
CA VAL A 426 21.58 -19.53 -21.77
C VAL A 426 20.17 -19.41 -21.18
N ALA A 427 19.79 -18.21 -20.73
CA ALA A 427 18.43 -17.94 -20.23
C ALA A 427 17.37 -18.06 -21.34
N GLN A 428 16.20 -18.58 -20.99
CA GLN A 428 15.16 -18.99 -21.95
C GLN A 428 13.86 -18.16 -21.90
N ASN A 429 13.68 -17.29 -20.90
CA ASN A 429 12.45 -16.50 -20.76
C ASN A 429 12.74 -15.08 -20.26
N SER A 430 11.72 -14.21 -20.30
CA SER A 430 11.83 -12.79 -19.94
C SER A 430 12.22 -12.55 -18.47
N SER A 431 11.86 -13.47 -17.57
CA SER A 431 12.26 -13.44 -16.16
C SER A 431 13.62 -14.11 -15.90
N LYS A 432 14.18 -14.82 -16.89
CA LYS A 432 15.38 -15.68 -16.79
C LYS A 432 15.27 -16.80 -15.73
N SER A 433 14.06 -17.20 -15.34
CA SER A 433 13.80 -18.26 -14.36
C SER A 433 14.05 -19.69 -14.90
N SER A 434 14.33 -19.82 -16.19
CA SER A 434 14.73 -21.08 -16.82
C SER A 434 15.93 -20.91 -17.73
N VAL A 435 16.79 -21.93 -17.78
CA VAL A 435 18.02 -21.95 -18.58
C VAL A 435 18.16 -23.23 -19.39
N LYS A 436 18.91 -23.12 -20.48
CA LYS A 436 19.50 -24.24 -21.20
C LYS A 436 21.01 -24.15 -21.12
N VAL A 437 21.66 -25.26 -20.81
CA VAL A 437 23.10 -25.37 -20.62
C VAL A 437 23.68 -26.26 -21.70
N TYR A 438 24.68 -25.77 -22.41
CA TYR A 438 25.35 -26.50 -23.49
C TYR A 438 26.78 -26.84 -23.12
N ARG A 439 27.20 -28.06 -23.46
CA ARG A 439 28.59 -28.48 -23.25
C ARG A 439 29.53 -27.87 -24.30
N SER A 440 30.77 -27.61 -23.92
CA SER A 440 31.88 -27.37 -24.85
C SER A 440 32.56 -28.68 -25.28
N SER A 441 33.62 -28.60 -26.08
CA SER A 441 34.31 -29.77 -26.65
C SER A 441 34.99 -30.67 -25.62
N THR A 442 35.40 -30.14 -24.46
CA THR A 442 36.08 -30.89 -23.39
C THR A 442 35.55 -30.51 -22.00
N PRO A 443 34.30 -30.88 -21.66
CA PRO A 443 33.63 -30.39 -20.46
C PRO A 443 34.02 -31.20 -19.22
N ARG A 444 34.26 -30.52 -18.09
CA ARG A 444 34.31 -31.16 -16.76
C ARG A 444 32.93 -31.18 -16.12
N SER A 445 32.64 -32.23 -15.35
CA SER A 445 31.42 -32.27 -14.55
C SER A 445 31.45 -31.19 -13.45
N CYS A 446 30.34 -30.46 -13.24
CA CYS A 446 30.26 -29.36 -12.27
C CYS A 446 28.81 -29.05 -11.81
N TYR A 447 28.64 -28.23 -10.77
CA TYR A 447 27.31 -27.79 -10.34
C TYR A 447 26.78 -26.65 -11.20
N LEU A 448 25.47 -26.69 -11.43
CA LEU A 448 24.66 -25.55 -11.87
C LEU A 448 23.97 -24.95 -10.64
N SER A 449 24.09 -23.64 -10.45
CA SER A 449 23.46 -22.90 -9.34
C SER A 449 22.63 -21.71 -9.84
N ALA A 450 21.63 -21.30 -9.06
CA ALA A 450 20.82 -20.11 -9.31
C ALA A 450 20.56 -19.27 -8.05
N ARG A 451 20.27 -17.98 -8.22
CA ARG A 451 19.74 -17.08 -7.17
C ARG A 451 18.75 -16.07 -7.77
N ALA A 452 17.89 -15.51 -6.93
CA ALA A 452 16.86 -14.54 -7.32
C ALA A 452 17.18 -13.12 -6.80
N HIS A 453 16.63 -12.11 -7.45
CA HIS A 453 16.74 -10.69 -7.10
C HIS A 453 15.35 -10.06 -6.94
N ASN A 454 15.22 -9.11 -6.02
CA ASN A 454 14.05 -8.23 -5.89
C ASN A 454 14.52 -6.79 -5.59
N SER A 455 13.58 -5.89 -5.30
CA SER A 455 13.86 -4.47 -4.98
C SER A 455 14.84 -4.24 -3.80
N TYR A 456 15.12 -5.27 -3.00
CA TYR A 456 16.03 -5.21 -1.84
C TYR A 456 17.39 -5.86 -2.11
N GLY A 457 17.58 -6.53 -3.26
CA GLY A 457 18.86 -7.08 -3.69
C GLY A 457 18.84 -8.57 -3.99
N TRP A 458 20.03 -9.16 -4.04
CA TRP A 458 20.26 -10.57 -4.39
C TRP A 458 20.11 -11.49 -3.17
N GLY A 459 19.34 -12.57 -3.35
CA GLY A 459 19.27 -13.68 -2.42
C GLY A 459 20.49 -14.61 -2.47
N GLU A 460 20.42 -15.70 -1.70
CA GLU A 460 21.48 -16.70 -1.64
C GLU A 460 21.49 -17.65 -2.85
N TRP A 461 22.65 -18.22 -3.15
CA TRP A 461 22.81 -19.25 -4.19
C TRP A 461 22.22 -20.59 -3.75
N GLN A 462 21.50 -21.24 -4.66
CA GLN A 462 21.02 -22.62 -4.54
C GLN A 462 21.64 -23.49 -5.64
N VAL A 463 22.10 -24.69 -5.27
CA VAL A 463 22.53 -25.72 -6.23
C VAL A 463 21.29 -26.36 -6.86
N ILE A 464 21.21 -26.29 -8.20
CA ILE A 464 20.06 -26.74 -8.99
C ILE A 464 20.26 -28.17 -9.51
N GLY A 465 21.48 -28.50 -9.92
CA GLY A 465 21.79 -29.83 -10.44
C GLY A 465 23.27 -30.02 -10.74
N TRP A 466 23.65 -31.27 -11.00
CA TRP A 466 25.01 -31.66 -11.38
C TRP A 466 25.08 -31.90 -12.89
N LEU A 467 25.90 -31.12 -13.60
CA LEU A 467 26.20 -31.30 -15.01
C LEU A 467 27.29 -32.37 -15.13
N TYR A 468 27.02 -33.46 -15.87
CA TYR A 468 27.94 -34.61 -15.94
C TYR A 468 28.18 -35.09 -17.38
N VAL A 469 29.32 -35.75 -17.56
CA VAL A 469 29.84 -36.27 -18.83
C VAL A 469 30.19 -37.76 -18.66
N SER A 470 29.81 -38.61 -19.61
CA SER A 470 30.15 -40.05 -19.63
C SER A 470 30.67 -40.49 -21.00
N GLY A 471 31.65 -41.40 -21.01
CA GLY A 471 32.29 -41.95 -22.21
C GLY A 471 31.64 -43.21 -22.79
N THR A 472 31.25 -44.21 -22.00
CA THR A 472 30.87 -45.55 -22.55
C THR A 472 29.42 -45.99 -22.37
N TYR A 473 28.66 -45.38 -21.46
CA TYR A 473 27.23 -45.65 -21.29
C TYR A 473 26.45 -44.38 -20.92
N SER A 474 25.18 -44.34 -21.27
CA SER A 474 24.23 -43.31 -20.85
C SER A 474 23.35 -43.83 -19.72
N LEU A 475 23.14 -42.98 -18.72
CA LEU A 475 22.24 -43.23 -17.60
C LEU A 475 21.02 -42.33 -17.73
N SER A 476 19.81 -42.90 -17.72
CA SER A 476 18.56 -42.15 -17.77
C SER A 476 17.56 -42.67 -16.74
N VAL A 477 16.68 -41.78 -16.29
CA VAL A 477 15.49 -42.15 -15.52
C VAL A 477 14.30 -41.99 -16.45
N LEU A 478 13.69 -43.11 -16.82
CA LEU A 478 12.60 -43.15 -17.80
C LEU A 478 11.32 -42.52 -17.25
N ARG A 479 11.12 -42.63 -15.94
CA ARG A 479 9.98 -42.02 -15.25
C ARG A 479 10.39 -41.67 -13.82
N ASN A 480 10.37 -40.38 -13.51
CA ASN A 480 10.56 -39.90 -12.14
C ASN A 480 9.32 -40.31 -11.33
N PRO A 481 9.46 -40.98 -10.17
CA PRO A 481 8.33 -41.53 -9.43
C PRO A 481 7.39 -40.43 -8.95
N VAL A 482 6.08 -40.65 -9.14
CA VAL A 482 4.99 -39.82 -8.60
C VAL A 482 4.24 -40.56 -7.47
N SER A 483 4.63 -41.81 -7.15
CA SER A 483 3.96 -42.61 -6.12
C SER A 483 4.88 -43.59 -5.39
N SER A 484 5.55 -44.52 -6.10
CA SER A 484 6.30 -45.60 -5.42
C SER A 484 7.47 -46.23 -6.18
N THR A 485 7.62 -46.06 -7.50
CA THR A 485 8.65 -46.78 -8.28
C THR A 485 9.41 -45.87 -9.22
N LEU A 486 10.73 -45.83 -9.05
CA LEU A 486 11.68 -45.15 -9.92
C LEU A 486 12.18 -46.12 -11.00
N GLN A 487 12.05 -45.75 -12.27
CA GLN A 487 12.53 -46.56 -13.40
C GLN A 487 13.83 -45.99 -13.94
N VAL A 488 14.92 -46.75 -13.81
CA VAL A 488 16.26 -46.41 -14.26
C VAL A 488 16.61 -47.25 -15.49
N GLN A 489 17.21 -46.60 -16.48
CA GLN A 489 17.74 -47.26 -17.67
C GLN A 489 19.23 -46.96 -17.83
N ILE A 490 20.00 -48.01 -18.10
CA ILE A 490 21.42 -47.93 -18.46
C ILE A 490 21.54 -48.43 -19.90
N ALA A 491 21.94 -47.54 -20.82
CA ALA A 491 22.06 -47.84 -22.23
C ALA A 491 23.52 -47.68 -22.70
N PRO A 492 24.11 -48.67 -23.39
CA PRO A 492 25.45 -48.57 -23.95
C PRO A 492 25.55 -47.43 -24.97
N ASN A 493 26.68 -46.71 -25.00
CA ASN A 493 26.98 -45.76 -26.06
C ASN A 493 27.54 -46.52 -27.28
N ALA A 494 27.10 -46.19 -28.49
CA ALA A 494 27.62 -46.76 -29.73
C ALA A 494 28.59 -45.78 -30.42
N GLU A 495 29.70 -46.30 -30.94
CA GLU A 495 30.61 -45.53 -31.81
C GLU A 495 30.35 -45.87 -33.29
N MET A 496 30.53 -44.86 -34.16
CA MET A 496 30.59 -45.09 -35.61
C MET A 496 32.04 -45.41 -35.99
N GLN A 497 32.30 -46.61 -36.51
CA GLN A 497 33.54 -46.92 -37.21
C GLN A 497 33.30 -47.08 -38.71
N THR A 498 34.12 -46.41 -39.51
CA THR A 498 34.20 -46.64 -40.96
C THR A 498 35.11 -47.82 -41.25
N LEU A 499 34.58 -48.88 -41.85
CA LEU A 499 35.38 -50.00 -42.35
C LEU A 499 36.18 -49.52 -43.58
N GLN A 500 37.51 -49.53 -43.50
CA GLN A 500 38.37 -49.48 -44.69
C GLN A 500 38.74 -50.90 -45.08
N ASP A 501 38.15 -51.40 -46.16
CA ASP A 501 38.69 -52.57 -46.87
C ASP A 501 38.56 -52.37 -48.38
N GLY A 502 39.70 -52.35 -49.06
CA GLY A 502 39.86 -52.60 -50.50
C GLY A 502 39.33 -51.54 -51.49
N ALA A 503 40.13 -51.22 -52.49
CA ALA A 503 39.82 -50.21 -53.52
C ALA A 503 38.46 -50.46 -54.22
N PHE A 504 37.59 -49.44 -54.19
CA PHE A 504 36.28 -49.31 -54.86
C PHE A 504 35.01 -49.86 -54.16
N ALA A 505 34.84 -49.67 -52.85
CA ALA A 505 33.52 -49.75 -52.20
C ALA A 505 33.16 -48.44 -51.48
N MET A 506 31.92 -47.95 -51.63
CA MET A 506 31.37 -46.93 -50.73
C MET A 506 31.28 -47.54 -49.33
N GLY A 507 31.97 -46.93 -48.36
CA GLY A 507 31.98 -47.41 -46.98
C GLY A 507 30.57 -47.41 -46.40
N ALA A 508 30.07 -48.60 -46.04
CA ALA A 508 28.90 -48.72 -45.19
C ALA A 508 29.29 -48.37 -43.75
N THR A 509 28.60 -47.41 -43.14
CA THR A 509 28.66 -47.13 -41.71
C THR A 509 27.75 -48.13 -40.98
N GLU A 510 28.33 -49.07 -40.26
CA GLU A 510 27.60 -49.86 -39.25
C GLU A 510 27.81 -49.23 -37.87
N GLN A 511 26.72 -49.07 -37.10
CA GLN A 511 26.82 -48.81 -35.66
C GLN A 511 27.27 -50.12 -34.99
N ARG A 512 28.47 -50.13 -34.40
CA ARG A 512 28.88 -51.22 -33.50
C ARG A 512 29.01 -50.69 -32.07
N PRO A 513 28.42 -51.35 -31.07
CA PRO A 513 28.60 -50.97 -29.67
C PRO A 513 30.06 -51.14 -29.27
N ILE A 514 30.55 -50.27 -28.38
CA ILE A 514 31.91 -50.34 -27.84
C ILE A 514 32.09 -51.71 -27.15
N LEU A 515 32.92 -52.56 -27.73
CA LEU A 515 33.14 -53.94 -27.32
C LEU A 515 33.86 -54.02 -25.96
N SER A 516 33.10 -54.12 -24.87
CA SER A 516 33.33 -55.10 -23.80
C SER A 516 32.17 -55.07 -22.80
N MET A 517 31.22 -56.01 -22.87
CA MET A 517 30.12 -56.03 -21.90
C MET A 517 29.87 -57.41 -21.30
N SER A 518 30.73 -57.72 -20.33
CA SER A 518 30.36 -58.49 -19.13
C SER A 518 30.50 -57.61 -17.87
N SER A 519 30.29 -56.29 -18.02
CA SER A 519 30.46 -55.32 -16.96
C SER A 519 29.32 -55.41 -15.94
N THR A 520 29.72 -55.49 -14.67
CA THR A 520 28.81 -55.52 -13.54
C THR A 520 28.58 -54.09 -13.05
N TYR A 521 27.34 -53.62 -13.09
CA TYR A 521 26.95 -52.29 -12.64
C TYR A 521 26.62 -52.33 -11.15
N SER A 522 27.35 -51.56 -10.35
CA SER A 522 27.03 -51.28 -8.95
C SER A 522 26.11 -50.06 -8.90
N ILE A 523 24.88 -50.24 -8.44
CA ILE A 523 23.88 -49.18 -8.30
C ILE A 523 23.69 -48.85 -6.82
N GLY A 524 23.68 -47.57 -6.47
CA GLY A 524 23.28 -47.07 -5.16
C GLY A 524 22.36 -45.86 -5.30
N LEU A 525 21.43 -45.68 -4.37
CA LEU A 525 20.64 -44.46 -4.22
C LEU A 525 20.98 -43.88 -2.86
N TYR A 526 21.35 -42.60 -2.81
CA TYR A 526 21.80 -41.93 -1.60
C TYR A 526 20.92 -40.72 -1.30
N SER A 527 20.69 -40.40 -0.03
CA SER A 527 20.13 -39.11 0.37
C SER A 527 21.07 -37.97 -0.02
N SER A 528 20.56 -36.73 -0.01
CA SER A 528 21.39 -35.51 -0.17
C SER A 528 22.48 -35.35 0.90
N THR A 529 22.37 -36.07 2.03
CA THR A 529 23.37 -36.13 3.10
C THR A 529 24.33 -37.31 2.98
N GLY A 530 24.24 -38.11 1.90
CA GLY A 530 25.15 -39.23 1.61
C GLY A 530 24.77 -40.56 2.26
N THR A 531 23.58 -40.70 2.83
CA THR A 531 23.10 -41.97 3.41
C THR A 531 22.61 -42.89 2.30
N CYS A 532 23.14 -44.11 2.20
CA CYS A 532 22.67 -45.10 1.22
C CYS A 532 21.27 -45.60 1.61
N VAL A 533 20.28 -45.40 0.74
CA VAL A 533 18.88 -45.81 0.94
C VAL A 533 18.47 -46.98 0.04
N TYR A 534 19.25 -47.27 -1.01
CA TYR A 534 19.07 -48.45 -1.85
C TYR A 534 20.42 -48.85 -2.45
N GLN A 535 20.67 -50.15 -2.61
CA GLN A 535 21.86 -50.66 -3.31
C GLN A 535 21.53 -51.94 -4.05
N ASN A 536 22.08 -52.10 -5.26
CA ASN A 536 21.94 -53.31 -6.06
C ASN A 536 23.16 -53.51 -6.98
N THR A 537 23.28 -54.70 -7.55
CA THR A 537 24.31 -55.01 -8.54
C THR A 537 23.69 -55.80 -9.68
N VAL A 538 23.83 -55.31 -10.91
CA VAL A 538 23.21 -55.90 -12.10
C VAL A 538 24.26 -56.19 -13.16
N LYS A 539 24.22 -57.38 -13.76
CA LYS A 539 25.08 -57.75 -14.87
C LYS A 539 24.44 -57.34 -16.20
N GLY A 540 25.16 -56.61 -17.04
CA GLY A 540 24.75 -56.39 -18.43
C GLY A 540 24.83 -57.68 -19.24
N GLN A 541 23.85 -57.93 -20.13
CA GLN A 541 23.88 -59.04 -21.09
C GLN A 541 24.26 -58.51 -22.48
N GLY A 542 25.55 -58.23 -22.69
CA GLY A 542 26.06 -57.76 -23.99
C GLY A 542 25.51 -56.40 -24.41
N GLU A 543 24.95 -56.30 -25.62
CA GLU A 543 24.48 -55.05 -26.27
C GLU A 543 23.12 -54.54 -25.75
N SER A 544 22.53 -55.22 -24.76
CA SER A 544 21.16 -54.95 -24.31
C SER A 544 21.08 -53.87 -23.23
N VAL A 545 20.07 -53.01 -23.36
CA VAL A 545 19.71 -52.01 -22.36
C VAL A 545 19.33 -52.68 -21.04
N VAL A 546 19.86 -52.17 -19.91
CA VAL A 546 19.50 -52.64 -18.58
C VAL A 546 18.42 -51.71 -17.99
N ASN A 547 17.27 -52.28 -17.63
CA ASN A 547 16.19 -51.56 -16.96
C ASN A 547 16.06 -52.03 -15.50
N LEU A 548 15.98 -51.09 -14.57
CA LEU A 548 15.87 -51.34 -13.13
C LEU A 548 14.69 -50.55 -12.55
N ASN A 549 13.88 -51.23 -11.74
CA ASN A 549 12.84 -50.61 -10.93
C ASN A 549 13.31 -50.52 -9.47
N ILE A 550 13.33 -49.32 -8.91
CA ILE A 550 13.69 -49.06 -7.51
C ILE A 550 12.42 -48.64 -6.78
N ASP A 551 12.06 -49.36 -5.72
CA ASP A 551 10.97 -48.96 -4.83
C ASP A 551 11.42 -47.78 -3.95
N VAL A 552 10.70 -46.68 -4.04
CA VAL A 552 10.97 -45.43 -3.31
C VAL A 552 9.81 -45.05 -2.38
N SER A 553 8.82 -45.93 -2.19
CA SER A 553 7.62 -45.65 -1.38
C SER A 553 7.90 -45.28 0.09
N SER A 554 9.06 -45.68 0.61
CA SER A 554 9.48 -45.42 1.99
C SER A 554 10.35 -44.17 2.16
N LEU A 555 10.67 -43.47 1.07
CA LEU A 555 11.56 -42.32 1.07
C LEU A 555 10.79 -41.02 1.32
N LEU A 556 11.41 -40.04 1.97
CA LEU A 556 10.79 -38.72 2.15
C LEU A 556 10.90 -37.88 0.86
N ASN A 557 10.00 -36.92 0.68
CA ASN A 557 10.06 -35.96 -0.42
C ASN A 557 11.39 -35.21 -0.41
N GLY A 558 12.12 -35.24 -1.52
CA GLY A 558 13.46 -34.65 -1.60
C GLY A 558 14.30 -35.13 -2.78
N ILE A 559 15.55 -34.65 -2.82
CA ILE A 559 16.54 -35.03 -3.84
C ILE A 559 17.38 -36.20 -3.33
N TYR A 560 17.44 -37.25 -4.13
CA TYR A 560 18.29 -38.42 -3.94
C TYR A 560 19.30 -38.51 -5.08
N ILE A 561 20.46 -39.09 -4.80
CA ILE A 561 21.55 -39.24 -5.76
C ILE A 561 21.61 -40.71 -6.15
N LEU A 562 21.12 -41.01 -7.36
CA LEU A 562 21.34 -42.30 -8.00
C LEU A 562 22.80 -42.34 -8.45
N HIS A 563 23.49 -43.42 -8.14
CA HIS A 563 24.91 -43.62 -8.41
C HIS A 563 25.09 -44.97 -9.08
N VAL A 564 25.65 -44.99 -10.28
CA VAL A 564 25.92 -46.20 -11.06
C VAL A 564 27.40 -46.24 -11.41
N LYS A 565 28.06 -47.33 -11.07
CA LYS A 565 29.51 -47.51 -11.28
C LYS A 565 29.82 -48.85 -11.93
N THR A 566 30.80 -48.86 -12.83
CA THR A 566 31.43 -50.08 -13.36
C THR A 566 32.84 -50.23 -12.79
N ALA A 567 33.48 -51.39 -12.99
CA ALA A 567 34.87 -51.60 -12.54
C ALA A 567 35.86 -50.67 -13.27
N ASP A 568 35.56 -50.33 -14.53
CA ASP A 568 36.51 -49.72 -15.46
C ASP A 568 36.30 -48.20 -15.62
N GLU A 569 35.24 -47.63 -15.03
CA GLU A 569 34.94 -46.20 -15.13
C GLU A 569 34.57 -45.56 -13.80
N ASN A 570 34.69 -44.23 -13.78
CA ASN A 570 34.14 -43.40 -12.73
C ASN A 570 32.60 -43.51 -12.68
N ALA A 571 32.05 -43.38 -11.49
CA ALA A 571 30.63 -43.51 -11.29
C ALA A 571 29.85 -42.37 -11.96
N GLN A 572 28.78 -42.72 -12.66
CA GLN A 572 27.77 -41.77 -13.08
C GLN A 572 26.79 -41.54 -11.94
N THR A 573 26.39 -40.28 -11.75
CA THR A 573 25.38 -39.91 -10.77
C THR A 573 24.24 -39.14 -11.42
N LEU A 574 23.03 -39.35 -10.93
CA LEU A 574 21.83 -38.65 -11.38
C LEU A 574 20.98 -38.25 -10.16
N ASN A 575 20.60 -36.98 -10.11
CA ASN A 575 19.65 -36.51 -9.12
C ASN A 575 18.24 -37.00 -9.47
N VAL A 576 17.60 -37.65 -8.51
CA VAL A 576 16.24 -38.15 -8.58
C VAL A 576 15.40 -37.37 -7.58
N VAL A 577 14.30 -36.80 -8.04
CA VAL A 577 13.35 -36.12 -7.13
C VAL A 577 12.28 -37.13 -6.76
N VAL A 578 12.25 -37.53 -5.49
CA VAL A 578 11.14 -38.31 -4.95
C VAL A 578 10.10 -37.33 -4.43
N LYS A 579 8.85 -37.47 -4.90
CA LYS A 579 7.71 -36.66 -4.47
C LYS A 579 6.47 -37.55 -4.37
N HIS A 580 6.00 -37.75 -3.15
CA HIS A 580 4.70 -38.31 -2.78
C HIS A 580 3.64 -37.21 -2.73
#